data_AF-A0A7W1BN72-F1
#
_entry.id   AF-A0A7W1BN72-F1
#
_cell.length_a   1.000
_cell.length_b   1.000
_cell.length_c   1.000
_cell.angle_alpha   90.00
_cell.angle_beta   90.00
_cell.angle_gamma   90.00
#
_symmetry.space_group_name_H-M   'P 1'
#
loop_
_entity.id
_entity.type
_entity.pdbx_description
1 polymer ?
#
loop_
_entity_poly.entity_id
_entity_poly.type
_entity_poly.pdbx_seq_one_letter_code
_entity_poly.pdbx_strand_id
1 'polypeptide(L)'
;MKRPAEAIPLLRAPLRGGIEGPGLYLTRTETHEMLARAFDAAGQTDSAAVHYAIVERAWRDADPPLVPRRDAARRWLVAAGRSVK
;
A
#
# COMPACT_ATOMS: atom_id res chain seq x y z
N MET A 1 2.17 18.65 10.13
CA MET A 1 3.02 17.55 10.60
C MET A 1 2.96 16.41 9.58
N LYS A 2 4.09 16.09 8.92
CA LYS A 2 4.23 15.01 7.92
C LYS A 2 5.40 14.13 8.35
N ARG A 3 5.15 13.05 9.11
CA ARG A 3 6.18 12.10 9.58
C ARG A 3 5.99 10.74 8.88
N PRO A 4 6.13 10.67 7.54
CA PRO A 4 5.82 9.47 6.77
C PRO A 4 6.68 8.27 7.22
N ALA A 5 7.94 8.52 7.56
CA ALA A 5 8.86 7.50 8.05
C ALA A 5 8.38 6.82 9.35
N GLU A 6 7.66 7.55 10.21
CA GLU A 6 7.21 7.03 11.50
C GLU A 6 5.89 6.29 11.41
N ALA A 7 5.12 6.52 10.35
CA ALA A 7 3.93 5.73 10.07
C ALA A 7 4.31 4.28 9.67
N ILE A 8 5.47 4.08 9.03
CA ILE A 8 5.90 2.76 8.53
C ILE A 8 5.90 1.67 9.62
N PRO A 9 6.58 1.83 10.78
CA PRO A 9 6.57 0.78 11.80
C PRO A 9 5.17 0.50 12.36
N LEU A 10 4.32 1.52 12.48
CA LEU A 10 2.93 1.38 12.95
C LEU A 10 2.08 0.61 11.93
N LEU A 11 2.20 0.94 10.65
CA LEU A 11 1.48 0.27 9.55
C LEU A 11 1.97 -1.15 9.28
N ARG A 12 3.20 -1.50 9.72
CA ARG A 12 3.67 -2.88 9.69
C ARG A 12 3.05 -3.75 10.78
N ALA A 13 2.51 -3.18 11.86
CA ALA A 13 1.96 -3.96 12.97
C ALA A 13 0.74 -4.81 12.58
N PRO A 14 -0.27 -4.30 11.84
CA PRO A 14 -1.38 -5.10 11.34
C PRO A 14 -0.96 -6.29 10.47
N LEU A 15 0.17 -6.19 9.76
CA LEU A 15 0.67 -7.30 8.92
C LEU A 15 1.20 -8.50 9.73
N ARG A 16 1.45 -8.32 11.04
CA ARG A 16 2.04 -9.31 11.95
C ARG A 16 1.11 -9.75 13.08
N GLY A 17 0.02 -9.02 13.34
CA GLY A 17 -0.87 -9.24 14.49
C GLY A 17 -2.11 -10.11 14.19
N GLY A 18 -2.79 -10.54 15.25
CA GLY A 18 -4.08 -11.22 15.21
C GLY A 18 -5.29 -10.27 15.35
N ILE A 19 -6.49 -10.84 15.50
CA ILE A 19 -7.80 -10.15 15.53
C ILE A 19 -7.92 -9.13 16.69
N GLU A 20 -7.07 -9.21 17.72
CA GLU A 20 -7.08 -8.27 18.85
C GLU A 20 -6.25 -6.99 18.64
N GLY A 21 -5.58 -6.86 17.49
CA GLY A 21 -4.74 -5.71 17.19
C GLY A 21 -5.51 -4.49 16.68
N PRO A 22 -4.91 -3.28 16.75
CA PRO A 22 -5.51 -2.03 16.25
C PRO A 22 -5.78 -2.02 14.72
N GLY A 23 -5.37 -3.07 14.01
CA GLY A 23 -5.64 -3.27 12.58
C GLY A 23 -6.86 -4.13 12.27
N LEU A 24 -7.70 -4.47 13.25
CA LEU A 24 -8.86 -5.38 13.08
C LEU A 24 -9.76 -5.03 11.89
N TYR A 25 -9.98 -3.74 11.62
CA TYR A 25 -10.84 -3.28 10.54
C TYR A 25 -10.11 -2.95 9.23
N LEU A 26 -8.79 -3.08 9.21
CA LEU A 26 -8.01 -2.84 8.01
C LEU A 26 -7.83 -4.14 7.25
N THR A 27 -8.21 -4.13 5.97
CA THR A 27 -7.83 -5.25 5.11
C THR A 27 -6.31 -5.24 4.89
N ARG A 28 -5.76 -6.41 4.61
CA ARG A 28 -4.32 -6.55 4.30
C ARG A 28 -3.92 -5.68 3.10
N THR A 29 -4.79 -5.57 2.10
CA THR A 29 -4.53 -4.74 0.91
C THR A 29 -4.51 -3.26 1.23
N GLU A 30 -5.41 -2.78 2.09
CA GLU A 30 -5.41 -1.38 2.53
C GLU A 30 -4.17 -1.03 3.35
N THR A 31 -3.71 -1.97 4.19
CA THR A 31 -2.46 -1.81 4.92
C THR A 31 -1.26 -1.67 3.96
N HIS A 32 -1.23 -2.47 2.88
CA HIS A 32 -0.23 -2.32 1.84
C HIS A 32 -0.33 -0.99 1.09
N GLU A 33 -1.53 -0.50 0.79
CA GLU A 33 -1.70 0.83 0.18
C GLU A 33 -1.18 1.95 1.08
N MET A 34 -1.49 1.91 2.38
CA MET A 34 -1.00 2.88 3.34
C MET A 34 0.53 2.84 3.46
N LEU A 35 1.13 1.64 3.49
CA LEU A 35 2.58 1.48 3.48
C LEU A 35 3.21 2.03 2.20
N ALA A 36 2.61 1.77 1.03
CA ALA A 36 3.11 2.27 -0.24
C ALA A 36 3.20 3.81 -0.23
N ARG A 37 2.13 4.48 0.21
CA ARG A 37 2.07 5.94 0.37
C ARG A 37 3.08 6.46 1.39
N ALA A 38 3.26 5.75 2.51
CA ALA A 38 4.22 6.14 3.54
C ALA A 38 5.68 6.03 3.07
N PHE A 39 6.04 4.95 2.36
CA PHE A 39 7.37 4.81 1.78
C PHE A 39 7.64 5.82 0.67
N ASP A 40 6.66 6.08 -0.19
CA ASP A 40 6.74 7.07 -1.27
C ASP A 40 6.98 8.47 -0.69
N ALA A 41 6.17 8.87 0.29
CA ALA A 41 6.34 10.14 1.00
C ALA A 41 7.66 10.24 1.80
N ALA A 42 8.29 9.11 2.13
CA ALA A 42 9.59 9.05 2.78
C ALA A 42 10.77 8.93 1.79
N GLY A 43 10.53 9.01 0.47
CA GLY A 43 11.56 8.89 -0.58
C GLY A 43 12.10 7.47 -0.78
N GLN A 44 11.48 6.45 -0.18
CA GLN A 44 11.88 5.05 -0.26
C GLN A 44 11.17 4.34 -1.43
N THR A 45 11.51 4.75 -2.65
CA THR A 45 10.83 4.37 -3.90
C THR A 45 10.74 2.85 -4.11
N ASP A 46 11.80 2.09 -3.83
CA ASP A 46 11.78 0.64 -4.03
C ASP A 46 10.81 -0.06 -3.08
N SER A 47 10.73 0.39 -1.84
CA SER A 47 9.77 -0.15 -0.87
C SER A 47 8.34 0.25 -1.23
N ALA A 48 8.14 1.48 -1.72
CA ALA A 48 6.84 1.92 -2.24
C ALA A 48 6.39 1.04 -3.42
N ALA A 49 7.29 0.74 -4.36
CA ALA A 49 6.99 -0.10 -5.52
C ALA A 49 6.54 -1.51 -5.14
N VAL A 50 7.21 -2.16 -4.18
CA VAL A 50 6.81 -3.48 -3.67
C VAL A 50 5.36 -3.45 -3.17
N HIS A 51 5.00 -2.42 -2.41
CA HIS A 51 3.66 -2.32 -1.83
C HIS A 51 2.59 -1.92 -2.85
N TYR A 52 2.87 -0.99 -3.76
CA TYR A 52 1.93 -0.66 -4.85
C TYR A 52 1.69 -1.85 -5.78
N ALA A 53 2.69 -2.69 -6.05
CA ALA A 53 2.51 -3.91 -6.85
C ALA A 53 1.57 -4.92 -6.17
N ILE A 54 1.64 -5.04 -4.84
CA ILE A 54 0.70 -5.89 -4.08
C ILE A 54 -0.72 -5.34 -4.20
N VAL A 55 -0.91 -4.02 -4.09
CA VAL A 55 -2.23 -3.36 -4.21
C VAL A 55 -2.83 -3.57 -5.60
N GLU A 56 -2.06 -3.32 -6.65
CA GLU A 56 -2.52 -3.50 -8.04
C GLU A 56 -2.97 -4.94 -8.29
N ARG A 57 -2.16 -5.92 -7.87
CA ARG A 57 -2.47 -7.34 -8.03
C ARG A 57 -3.69 -7.75 -7.20
N ALA A 58 -3.75 -7.35 -5.92
CA ALA A 58 -4.81 -7.76 -5.01
C ALA A 58 -6.19 -7.21 -5.41
N TRP A 59 -6.22 -6.07 -6.10
CA TRP A 59 -7.46 -5.45 -6.56
C TRP A 59 -7.67 -5.54 -8.07
N ARG A 60 -6.92 -6.38 -8.80
CA ARG A 60 -7.03 -6.52 -10.26
C ARG A 60 -8.47 -6.71 -10.74
N ASP A 61 -9.19 -7.59 -10.05
CA ASP A 61 -10.58 -7.97 -10.33
C ASP A 61 -11.55 -7.50 -9.23
N ALA A 62 -11.20 -6.44 -8.51
CA ALA A 62 -12.00 -5.95 -7.40
C ALA A 62 -13.30 -5.26 -7.85
N ASP A 63 -14.24 -5.17 -6.92
CA ASP A 63 -15.50 -4.45 -7.11
C ASP A 63 -15.28 -3.00 -7.56
N PRO A 64 -16.26 -2.38 -8.26
CA PRO A 64 -16.15 -1.03 -8.80
C PRO A 64 -15.61 0.04 -7.83
N PRO A 65 -15.94 0.03 -6.52
CA PRO A 65 -15.40 1.02 -5.57
C PRO A 65 -13.88 0.97 -5.37
N LEU A 66 -13.23 -0.16 -5.64
CA LEU A 66 -11.79 -0.35 -5.43
C LEU A 66 -10.95 -0.05 -6.68
N VAL A 67 -11.60 0.01 -7.85
CA VAL A 67 -10.96 0.31 -9.15
C VAL A 67 -10.14 1.60 -9.13
N PRO A 68 -10.62 2.74 -8.59
CA PRO A 68 -9.83 3.97 -8.56
C PRO A 68 -8.53 3.85 -7.75
N ARG A 69 -8.55 3.08 -6.65
CA ARG A 69 -7.40 2.85 -5.77
C ARG A 69 -6.37 1.95 -6.46
N ARG A 70 -6.83 0.86 -7.10
CA ARG A 70 -6.00 0.01 -7.97
C ARG A 70 -5.32 0.83 -9.07
N ASP A 71 -6.09 1.66 -9.78
CA ASP A 71 -5.57 2.43 -10.91
C ASP A 71 -4.57 3.50 -10.46
N ALA A 72 -4.72 4.07 -9.27
CA ALA A 72 -3.73 4.97 -8.68
C ALA A 72 -2.40 4.23 -8.43
N ALA A 73 -2.44 3.02 -7.85
CA ALA A 73 -1.25 2.19 -7.66
C ALA A 73 -0.59 1.85 -9.00
N ARG A 74 -1.38 1.46 -10.01
CA ARG A 74 -0.89 1.14 -11.35
C ARG A 74 -0.22 2.34 -12.03
N ARG A 75 -0.84 3.52 -11.97
CA ARG A 75 -0.26 4.75 -12.53
C ARG A 75 1.07 5.09 -11.88
N TRP A 76 1.17 4.95 -10.56
CA TRP A 76 2.42 5.19 -9.83
C TRP A 76 3.53 4.21 -10.29
N LEU A 77 3.22 2.91 -10.43
CA LEU A 77 4.20 1.90 -10.88
C LEU A 77 4.73 2.21 -12.28
N VAL A 78 3.84 2.56 -13.21
CA VAL A 78 4.22 2.95 -14.58
C VAL A 78 5.12 4.19 -14.56
N ALA A 79 4.76 5.22 -13.78
CA ALA A 79 5.57 6.42 -13.63
C ALA A 79 6.95 6.15 -13.00
N ALA A 80 7.05 5.18 -12.09
CA ALA A 80 8.30 4.73 -11.48
C ALA A 80 9.14 3.79 -12.39
N GLY A 81 8.68 3.52 -13.62
CA GLY A 81 9.35 2.59 -14.54
C GLY A 81 9.35 1.14 -14.04
N ARG A 82 8.37 0.76 -13.22
CA ARG A 82 8.22 -0.60 -12.67
C ARG A 82 7.16 -1.35 -13.47
N SER A 83 7.48 -2.59 -13.87
CA SER A 83 6.57 -3.42 -14.67
C SER A 83 5.38 -3.87 -13.83
N VAL A 84 4.17 -3.73 -14.39
CA VAL A 84 2.92 -4.23 -13.82
C VAL A 84 2.63 -5.55 -14.53
N LYS A 85 2.71 -6.67 -13.81
CA LYS A 85 2.59 -8.04 -14.35
C LYS A 85 1.27 -8.66 -13.95
#